data_AF-A0A242BE34-F1
#
_entry.id   AF-A0A242BE34-F1
#
_cell.length_a   1.000
_cell.length_b   1.000
_cell.length_c   1.000
_cell.angle_alpha   90.00
_cell.angle_beta   90.00
_cell.angle_gamma   90.00
#
_symmetry.space_group_name_H-M   'P 1'
#
loop_
_entity.id
_entity.type
_entity.pdbx_description
1 polymer ?
#
loop_
_entity_poly.entity_id
_entity_poly.type
_entity_poly.pdbx_seq_one_letter_code
_entity_poly.pdbx_strand_id
1 'polypeptide(L)'
;METNGLSIQETAKKFNIDSNKTLSKEQYEEGGAYSLENQKRSRKISMNSKLNIPKKIKEEFLEEEVICLRAENAYLKKLETLI
;
A
#
# COMPACT_ATOMS: atom_id res chain seq x y z
N MET A 1 22.64 2.93 10.56
CA MET A 1 23.41 2.88 11.83
C MET A 1 24.66 2.03 11.71
N GLU A 2 24.65 0.99 10.89
CA GLU A 2 25.75 0.01 10.80
C GLU A 2 27.08 0.61 10.31
N THR A 3 27.05 1.69 9.53
CA THR A 3 28.26 2.37 9.03
C THR A 3 29.00 3.19 10.07
N ASN A 4 28.30 3.73 11.09
CA ASN A 4 28.89 4.59 12.12
C ASN A 4 29.16 3.84 13.43
N GLY A 5 28.79 2.55 13.54
CA GLY A 5 29.01 1.71 14.72
C GLY A 5 28.24 2.12 15.99
N LEU A 6 27.40 3.16 15.92
CA LEU A 6 26.65 3.68 17.06
C LEU A 6 25.37 2.87 17.27
N SER A 7 25.11 2.50 18.53
CA SER A 7 23.83 1.91 18.93
C SER A 7 22.70 2.93 18.85
N ILE A 8 21.45 2.45 18.79
CA ILE A 8 20.25 3.31 18.79
C ILE A 8 20.27 4.27 19.99
N GLN A 9 20.67 3.79 21.16
CA GLN A 9 20.73 4.61 22.39
C GLN A 9 21.78 5.72 22.31
N GLU A 10 22.96 5.42 21.77
CA GLU A 10 24.03 6.42 21.60
C GLU A 10 23.65 7.47 20.57
N THR A 11 22.99 7.05 19.47
CA THR A 11 22.46 8.01 18.49
C THR A 11 21.39 8.91 19.10
N ALA A 12 20.45 8.37 19.89
CA ALA A 12 19.43 9.17 20.56
C ALA A 12 20.06 10.21 21.51
N LYS A 13 21.06 9.81 22.32
CA LYS A 13 21.81 10.73 23.19
C LYS A 13 22.55 11.81 22.38
N LYS A 14 23.23 11.43 21.30
CA LYS A 14 24.00 12.36 20.44
C LYS A 14 23.11 13.43 19.81
N PHE A 15 21.88 13.07 19.45
CA PHE A 15 20.91 13.97 18.82
C PHE A 15 19.85 14.50 19.80
N ASN A 16 20.01 14.26 21.11
CA ASN A 16 19.10 14.68 22.17
C ASN A 16 17.62 14.32 21.89
N ILE A 17 17.38 13.06 21.50
CA ILE A 17 16.05 12.50 21.23
C ILE A 17 15.59 11.74 22.48
N ASP A 18 14.48 12.17 23.08
CA ASP A 18 13.99 11.63 24.36
C ASP A 18 13.54 10.16 24.29
N SER A 19 13.09 9.70 23.12
CA SER A 19 12.56 8.35 22.94
C SER A 19 13.31 7.59 21.86
N ASN A 20 13.89 6.45 22.24
CA ASN A 20 14.51 5.53 21.29
C ASN A 20 13.49 4.95 20.28
N LYS A 21 12.18 4.92 20.62
CA LYS A 21 11.14 4.47 19.68
C LYS A 21 11.00 5.37 18.45
N THR A 22 11.40 6.63 18.57
CA THR A 22 11.42 7.57 17.44
C THR A 22 12.47 7.18 16.39
N LEU A 23 13.48 6.41 16.80
CA LEU A 23 14.51 5.85 15.93
C LEU A 23 14.20 4.39 15.60
N SER A 24 13.18 4.17 14.76
CA SER A 24 12.87 2.82 14.28
C SER A 24 13.91 2.37 13.26
N LYS A 25 14.73 1.36 13.64
CA LYS A 25 15.71 0.75 12.74
C LYS A 25 15.03 0.07 11.55
N GLU A 26 13.97 -0.69 11.82
CA GLU A 26 13.21 -1.45 10.80
C GLU A 26 12.63 -0.53 9.72
N GLN A 27 11.96 0.56 10.13
CA GLN A 27 11.38 1.51 9.17
C GLN A 27 12.44 2.15 8.26
N TYR A 28 13.60 2.49 8.82
CA TYR A 28 14.69 3.10 8.07
C TYR A 28 15.35 2.12 7.09
N GLU A 29 15.47 0.84 7.46
CA GLU A 29 16.04 -0.18 6.58
C GLU A 29 15.11 -0.51 5.41
N GLU A 30 13.80 -0.52 5.65
CA GLU A 30 12.80 -0.79 4.61
C GLU A 30 12.56 0.40 3.67
N GLY A 31 12.47 1.62 4.21
CA GLY A 31 12.01 2.79 3.45
C GLY A 31 12.95 4.00 3.48
N GLY A 32 14.16 3.86 4.03
CA GLY A 32 15.17 4.91 4.07
C GLY A 32 14.79 6.12 4.93
N ALA A 33 15.31 7.30 4.60
CA ALA A 33 14.98 8.52 5.34
C ALA A 33 13.51 8.96 5.15
N TYR A 34 12.89 8.61 4.02
CA TYR A 34 11.52 9.00 3.71
C TYR A 34 10.49 8.33 4.63
N SER A 35 10.76 7.10 5.09
CA SER A 35 9.87 6.38 6.00
C SER A 35 9.84 6.95 7.43
N LEU A 36 10.83 7.76 7.80
CA LEU A 36 10.87 8.46 9.09
C LEU A 36 10.07 9.77 9.08
N GLU A 37 9.59 10.22 7.92
CA GLU A 37 8.74 11.41 7.85
C GLU A 37 7.38 11.12 8.50
N ASN A 38 6.91 12.05 9.34
CA ASN A 38 5.59 11.96 9.97
C ASN A 38 4.51 11.93 8.89
N GLN A 39 4.03 10.73 8.54
CA GLN A 39 2.91 10.60 7.62
C GLN A 39 1.73 11.40 8.18
N LYS A 40 1.21 12.32 7.38
CA LYS A 40 0.03 13.12 7.73
C LYS A 40 -1.10 12.14 8.01
N ARG A 41 -1.39 11.90 9.29
CA ARG A 41 -2.48 11.03 9.72
C ARG A 41 -3.76 11.63 9.12
N SER A 42 -4.33 10.96 8.14
CA SER A 42 -5.57 11.41 7.53
C SER A 42 -6.64 11.54 8.62
N ARG A 43 -7.58 12.47 8.44
CA ARG A 43 -8.74 12.57 9.34
C ARG A 43 -9.35 11.17 9.48
N LYS A 44 -9.61 10.75 10.73
CA LYS A 44 -10.26 9.48 11.01
C LYS A 44 -11.57 9.44 10.21
N ILE A 45 -11.66 8.54 9.25
CA ILE A 45 -12.88 8.30 8.50
C ILE A 45 -13.87 7.70 9.50
N SER A 46 -15.01 8.36 9.70
CA SER A 46 -16.10 7.81 10.50
C SER A 46 -16.66 6.58 9.78
N MET A 47 -16.89 5.47 10.48
CA MET A 47 -17.50 4.24 9.93
C MET A 47 -18.86 4.50 9.26
N ASN A 48 -19.50 5.64 9.56
CA ASN A 48 -20.77 6.05 8.97
C ASN A 48 -20.62 6.84 7.65
N SER A 49 -19.40 7.09 7.17
CA SER A 49 -19.22 7.72 5.86
C SER A 49 -19.50 6.68 4.78
N LYS A 50 -20.58 6.86 4.02
CA LYS A 50 -20.81 6.09 2.79
C LYS A 50 -19.61 6.30 1.88
N LEU A 51 -18.90 5.22 1.54
CA LEU A 51 -17.85 5.24 0.54
C LEU A 51 -18.49 5.65 -0.79
N ASN A 52 -18.31 6.90 -1.17
CA ASN A 52 -18.71 7.40 -2.49
C ASN A 52 -17.70 6.88 -3.50
N ILE A 53 -17.81 5.60 -3.87
CA ILE A 53 -17.06 5.05 -4.99
C ILE A 53 -17.55 5.78 -6.25
N PRO A 54 -16.68 6.52 -6.95
CA PRO A 54 -17.09 7.30 -8.11
C PRO A 54 -17.60 6.34 -9.19
N LYS A 55 -18.76 6.67 -9.78
CA LYS A 55 -19.47 5.84 -10.77
C LYS A 55 -18.59 5.38 -11.93
N LYS A 56 -17.64 6.23 -12.34
CA LYS A 56 -16.68 5.96 -13.40
C LYS A 56 -15.83 4.70 -13.17
N ILE A 57 -15.40 4.44 -11.92
CA ILE A 57 -14.62 3.23 -11.58
C ILE A 57 -15.47 1.96 -11.72
N LYS A 58 -16.79 2.06 -11.50
CA LYS A 58 -17.69 0.91 -11.61
C LYS A 58 -18.00 0.56 -13.06
N GLU A 59 -18.07 1.55 -13.94
CA GLU A 59 -18.32 1.36 -15.37
C GLU A 59 -17.12 0.69 -16.05
N GLU A 60 -15.90 1.19 -15.80
CA GLU A 60 -14.66 0.64 -16.35
C GLU A 60 -14.43 -0.81 -15.90
N PHE A 61 -14.64 -1.11 -14.61
CA PHE A 61 -14.57 -2.48 -14.10
C PHE A 61 -15.59 -3.42 -14.75
N LEU A 62 -16.81 -2.93 -15.00
CA LEU A 62 -17.85 -3.72 -15.65
C LEU A 62 -17.53 -4.02 -17.13
N GLU A 63 -16.91 -3.07 -17.83
CA GLU A 63 -16.46 -3.27 -19.21
C GLU A 63 -15.35 -4.32 -19.30
N GLU A 64 -14.37 -4.29 -18.39
CA GLU A 64 -13.31 -5.29 -18.29
C GLU A 64 -13.88 -6.70 -18.04
N GLU A 65 -14.84 -6.82 -17.12
CA GLU A 65 -15.51 -8.10 -16.83
C GLU A 65 -16.24 -8.66 -18.05
N VAL A 66 -16.95 -7.81 -18.80
CA VAL A 66 -17.64 -8.20 -20.04
C VAL A 66 -16.67 -8.69 -21.11
N ILE A 67 -15.49 -8.07 -21.24
CA ILE A 67 -14.46 -8.48 -22.19
C ILE A 67 -13.93 -9.87 -21.82
N CYS A 68 -13.60 -10.10 -20.54
CA CYS A 68 -13.13 -11.39 -20.04
C CYS A 68 -14.16 -12.50 -20.29
N LEU A 69 -15.44 -12.25 -19.95
CA LEU A 69 -16.53 -13.21 -20.17
C LEU A 69 -16.74 -13.52 -21.66
N ARG A 70 -16.56 -12.55 -22.56
CA ARG A 70 -16.66 -12.80 -24.01
C ARG A 70 -15.52 -13.67 -24.52
N ALA A 71 -14.29 -13.44 -24.03
CA ALA A 71 -13.13 -14.25 -24.38
C ALA A 71 -13.30 -15.71 -23.90
N GLU A 72 -13.74 -15.89 -22.65
CA GLU A 72 -14.02 -17.20 -22.07
C GLU A 72 -15.12 -17.94 -22.85
N ASN A 73 -16.24 -17.27 -23.16
CA ASN A 73 -17.30 -17.87 -23.97
C ASN A 73 -16.83 -18.26 -25.37
N ALA A 74 -15.98 -17.46 -26.01
CA ALA A 74 -15.41 -17.81 -27.32
C ALA A 74 -14.51 -19.06 -27.24
N TYR A 75 -13.73 -19.18 -26.16
CA TYR A 75 -12.92 -20.37 -25.90
C TYR A 75 -13.79 -21.62 -25.70
N LEU A 76 -14.84 -21.53 -24.88
CA LEU A 76 -15.76 -22.64 -24.64
C LEU A 76 -16.48 -23.09 -25.93
N LYS A 77 -16.95 -22.14 -26.75
CA LYS A 77 -17.56 -22.45 -28.05
C LYS A 77 -16.59 -23.16 -28.98
N LYS A 78 -15.33 -22.71 -29.03
CA LYS A 78 -14.29 -23.36 -29.82
C LYS A 78 -14.05 -24.80 -29.32
N LEU A 79 -14.00 -25.01 -28.01
CA LEU A 79 -13.84 -26.34 -27.43
C LEU A 79 -15.03 -27.26 -27.76
N GLU A 80 -16.26 -26.76 -27.66
CA GLU A 80 -17.46 -27.51 -28.02
C GLU A 80 -17.44 -27.97 -29.49
N THR A 81 -16.94 -27.14 -30.41
CA THR A 81 -16.82 -27.54 -31.83
C THR A 81 -15.75 -28.60 -32.12
N LEU A 82 -14.88 -28.92 -31.14
CA LEU A 82 -13.83 -29.94 -31.26
C LEU A 82 -14.27 -31.31 -30.72
N ILE A 83 -15.48 -31.40 -30.16
CA ILE A 83 -16.12 -32.64 -29.66
C ILE A 83 -17.11 -33.13 -30.71
#